data_AF-A0A8T6SK37-F1
#
_entry.id   AF-A0A8T6SK37-F1
#
_cell.length_a   1.000
_cell.length_b   1.000
_cell.length_c   1.000
_cell.angle_alpha   90.00
_cell.angle_beta   90.00
_cell.angle_gamma   90.00
#
_symmetry.space_group_name_H-M   'P 1'
#
loop_
_entity.id
_entity.type
_entity.pdbx_description
1 polymer ?
#
loop_
_entity_poly.entity_id
_entity_poly.type
_entity_poly.pdbx_seq_one_letter_code
_entity_poly.pdbx_strand_id
1 'polypeptide(L)'
;KYRSKILLLKRSHKVRTYRGKWFPVAGYLEELKPIRKKALEEVQEETGISGNNISSIHIGRPYEFKDPKLGVTWIDHPVLLELKNKPDIELDWEHTEYR
;
A
#
# COMPACT_ATOMS: atom_id res chain seq x y z
N LYS A 1 3.43 8.91 2.88
CA LYS A 1 4.10 9.65 3.97
C LYS A 1 3.67 11.11 3.92
N TYR A 2 3.31 11.70 5.05
CA TYR A 2 3.11 13.15 5.17
C TYR A 2 3.89 13.65 6.39
N ARG A 3 4.87 14.53 6.17
CA ARG A 3 5.87 14.92 7.20
C ARG A 3 6.55 13.68 7.78
N SER A 4 6.58 13.51 9.11
CA SER A 4 7.17 12.37 9.80
C SER A 4 6.24 11.17 9.96
N LYS A 5 5.03 11.19 9.36
CA LYS A 5 4.03 10.13 9.52
C LYS A 5 3.96 9.20 8.30
N ILE A 6 3.85 7.90 8.59
CA ILE A 6 3.61 6.84 7.61
C ILE A 6 2.21 6.28 7.85
N LEU A 7 1.45 6.14 6.77
CA LEU A 7 0.12 5.56 6.80
C LEU A 7 0.23 4.04 6.96
N LEU A 8 -0.50 3.50 7.93
CA LEU A 8 -0.75 2.07 8.05
C LEU A 8 -2.25 1.81 8.00
N LEU A 9 -2.64 0.74 7.32
CA LEU A 9 -4.02 0.28 7.18
C LEU A 9 -4.19 -1.07 7.88
N LYS A 10 -5.29 -1.23 8.61
CA LYS A 10 -5.64 -2.51 9.23
C LYS A 10 -6.49 -3.32 8.26
N ARG A 11 -5.93 -4.43 7.78
CA ARG A 11 -6.60 -5.34 6.83
C ARG A 11 -7.88 -5.90 7.44
N SER A 12 -8.95 -5.89 6.67
CA SER A 12 -10.27 -6.36 7.05
C SER A 12 -10.30 -7.89 7.18
N HIS A 13 -11.43 -8.45 7.61
CA HIS A 13 -11.62 -9.90 7.62
C HIS A 13 -12.05 -10.47 6.25
N LYS A 14 -12.34 -9.60 5.27
CA LYS A 14 -12.80 -9.99 3.93
C LYS A 14 -11.65 -10.41 3.01
N VAL A 15 -10.43 -9.92 3.26
CA VAL A 15 -9.26 -10.26 2.45
C VAL A 15 -8.75 -11.69 2.71
N ARG A 16 -7.94 -12.22 1.79
CA ARG A 16 -7.44 -13.60 1.86
C ARG A 16 -6.37 -13.82 2.94
N THR A 17 -5.40 -12.91 3.03
CA THR A 17 -4.20 -13.04 3.89
C THR A 17 -4.07 -11.89 4.87
N TYR A 18 -3.39 -12.15 5.99
CA TYR A 18 -3.03 -11.14 7.00
C TYR A 18 -4.21 -10.37 7.62
N ARG A 19 -5.37 -11.02 7.76
CA ARG A 19 -6.59 -10.43 8.36
C ARG A 19 -6.32 -9.82 9.74
N GLY A 20 -6.82 -8.61 9.96
CA GLY A 20 -6.70 -7.88 11.23
C GLY A 20 -5.30 -7.33 11.55
N LYS A 21 -4.34 -7.45 10.63
CA LYS A 21 -2.98 -6.94 10.79
C LYS A 21 -2.82 -5.56 10.14
N TRP A 22 -1.83 -4.80 10.60
CA TRP A 22 -1.49 -3.47 10.09
C TRP A 22 -0.40 -3.57 9.04
N PHE A 23 -0.63 -2.96 7.88
CA PHE A 23 0.28 -2.96 6.73
C PHE A 23 0.29 -1.58 6.05
N PRO A 24 1.34 -1.25 5.27
CA PRO A 24 1.22 -0.23 4.24
C PRO A 24 0.15 -0.62 3.20
N VAL A 25 -0.27 0.34 2.38
CA VAL A 25 -1.00 0.06 1.12
C VAL A 25 -0.19 -0.94 0.30
N ALA A 26 -0.82 -2.01 -0.17
CA ALA A 26 -0.13 -3.10 -0.84
C ALA A 26 -1.05 -3.84 -1.81
N GLY A 27 -0.56 -4.05 -3.03
CA GLY A 27 -1.31 -4.71 -4.07
C GLY A 27 -0.49 -5.69 -4.89
N TYR A 28 -1.20 -6.58 -5.60
CA TYR A 28 -0.60 -7.60 -6.45
C TYR A 28 -0.22 -7.00 -7.82
N LEU A 29 0.96 -7.38 -8.34
CA LEU A 29 1.31 -7.13 -9.74
C LEU A 29 0.72 -8.24 -10.61
N GLU A 30 -0.56 -8.12 -10.96
CA GLU A 30 -1.27 -9.12 -11.77
C GLU A 30 -0.89 -9.07 -13.26
N GLU A 31 -0.53 -7.88 -13.76
CA GLU A 31 -0.10 -7.65 -15.13
C GLU A 31 1.28 -6.99 -15.16
N LEU A 32 1.94 -7.03 -16.32
CA LEU A 32 3.15 -6.26 -16.59
C LEU A 32 2.83 -4.76 -16.61
N LYS A 33 2.79 -4.17 -15.41
CA LYS A 33 2.54 -2.74 -15.19
C LYS A 33 3.75 -2.11 -14.51
N PRO A 34 4.13 -0.86 -14.87
CA PRO A 34 5.19 -0.15 -14.15
C PRO A 34 4.85 0.00 -12.67
N ILE A 35 5.81 -0.31 -11.79
CA ILE A 35 5.67 -0.25 -10.32
C ILE A 35 5.08 1.08 -9.86
N ARG A 36 5.56 2.19 -10.43
CA ARG A 36 5.04 3.53 -10.15
C ARG A 36 3.54 3.65 -10.41
N LYS A 37 3.05 3.11 -11.53
CA LYS A 37 1.64 3.19 -11.91
C LYS A 37 0.79 2.36 -10.96
N LYS A 38 1.20 1.12 -10.67
CA LYS A 38 0.47 0.25 -9.74
C LYS A 38 0.42 0.85 -8.32
N ALA A 39 1.52 1.38 -7.81
CA ALA A 39 1.52 2.01 -6.48
C ALA A 39 0.58 3.23 -6.37
N LEU A 40 0.40 4.00 -7.45
CA LEU A 40 -0.55 5.11 -7.47
C LEU A 40 -2.00 4.63 -7.54
N GLU A 41 -2.26 3.57 -8.32
CA GLU A 41 -3.59 2.94 -8.40
C GLU A 41 -4.02 2.39 -7.03
N GLU A 42 -3.18 1.59 -6.37
CA GLU A 42 -3.49 1.03 -5.05
C GLU A 42 -3.74 2.10 -4.00
N VAL A 43 -2.92 3.17 -3.99
CA VAL A 43 -3.14 4.28 -3.07
C VAL A 43 -4.46 4.99 -3.36
N GLN A 44 -4.82 5.19 -4.62
CA GLN A 44 -6.09 5.80 -4.98
C GLN A 44 -7.29 4.91 -4.61
N GLU A 45 -7.19 3.61 -4.86
CA GLU A 45 -8.24 2.62 -4.63
C GLU A 45 -8.48 2.38 -3.14
N GLU A 46 -7.43 2.13 -2.36
CA GLU A 46 -7.55 1.76 -0.95
C GLU A 46 -7.74 2.95 0.01
N THR A 47 -7.40 4.17 -0.43
CA THR A 47 -7.36 5.35 0.48
C THR A 47 -8.04 6.60 -0.06
N GLY A 48 -8.46 6.61 -1.33
CA GLY A 48 -9.01 7.80 -1.99
C GLY A 48 -7.97 8.88 -2.34
N ILE A 49 -6.69 8.70 -2.00
CA ILE A 49 -5.66 9.72 -2.19
C ILE A 49 -5.32 9.87 -3.67
N SER A 50 -5.63 11.07 -4.20
CA SER A 50 -5.31 11.42 -5.58
C SER A 50 -3.81 11.55 -5.86
N GLY A 51 -3.42 11.10 -7.05
CA GLY A 51 -2.10 11.33 -7.64
C GLY A 51 -1.67 12.81 -7.63
N ASN A 52 -2.63 13.75 -7.68
CA ASN A 52 -2.35 15.18 -7.60
C ASN A 52 -1.79 15.63 -6.24
N ASN A 53 -2.08 14.89 -5.16
CA ASN A 53 -1.56 15.16 -3.82
C ASN A 53 -0.16 14.55 -3.60
N ILE A 54 0.40 13.82 -4.56
CA ILE A 54 1.75 13.22 -4.46
C ILE A 54 2.81 14.27 -4.79
N SER A 55 3.76 14.51 -3.88
CA SER A 55 4.90 15.41 -4.08
C SER A 55 6.09 14.72 -4.72
N SER A 56 6.38 13.48 -4.30
CA SER A 56 7.51 12.70 -4.79
C SER A 56 7.22 11.20 -4.67
N ILE A 57 7.93 10.42 -5.49
CA ILE A 57 7.84 8.97 -5.54
C ILE A 57 9.25 8.41 -5.51
N HIS A 58 9.54 7.54 -4.55
CA HIS A 58 10.81 6.84 -4.44
C HIS A 58 10.57 5.34 -4.56
N ILE A 59 11.22 4.70 -5.52
CA ILE A 59 11.14 3.25 -5.72
C ILE A 59 12.36 2.63 -5.02
N GLY A 60 12.09 1.76 -4.06
CA GLY A 60 13.12 1.02 -3.35
C GLY A 60 13.57 -0.22 -4.11
N ARG A 61 14.59 -0.89 -3.58
CA ARG A 61 15.06 -2.17 -4.13
C ARG A 61 14.04 -3.28 -3.79
N PRO A 62 13.66 -4.12 -4.76
CA PRO A 62 12.82 -5.27 -4.47
C PRO A 62 13.51 -6.23 -3.50
N TYR A 63 12.73 -6.94 -2.70
CA TYR A 63 13.24 -7.96 -1.78
C TYR A 63 12.28 -9.15 -1.67
N GLU A 64 12.84 -10.31 -1.30
CA GLU A 64 12.04 -11.50 -1.02
C GLU A 64 11.59 -11.52 0.43
N PHE A 65 10.31 -11.80 0.66
CA PHE A 65 9.75 -12.05 1.99
C PHE A 65 9.07 -13.41 2.03
N LYS A 66 9.60 -14.32 2.86
CA LYS A 66 9.09 -15.68 3.00
C LYS A 66 8.14 -15.76 4.19
N ASP A 67 6.92 -16.25 3.97
CA ASP A 67 5.98 -16.60 5.04
C ASP A 67 5.71 -18.12 5.02
N PRO A 68 6.44 -18.89 5.84
CA PRO A 68 6.24 -20.34 5.92
C PRO A 68 4.86 -20.76 6.43
N LYS A 69 4.17 -19.91 7.21
CA LYS A 69 2.83 -20.25 7.74
C LYS A 69 1.77 -20.19 6.64
N LEU A 70 1.95 -19.28 5.69
CA LEU A 70 1.10 -19.16 4.51
C LEU A 70 1.61 -19.97 3.31
N GLY A 71 2.81 -20.56 3.40
CA GLY A 71 3.42 -21.34 2.32
C GLY A 71 3.74 -20.49 1.09
N VAL A 72 4.02 -19.20 1.25
CA VAL A 72 4.18 -18.24 0.16
C VAL A 72 5.51 -17.49 0.28
N THR A 73 6.12 -17.19 -0.87
CA THR A 73 7.23 -16.23 -0.98
C THR A 73 6.74 -15.02 -1.77
N TRP A 74 6.83 -13.85 -1.15
CA TRP A 74 6.53 -12.56 -1.76
C TRP A 74 7.80 -11.98 -2.37
N ILE A 75 7.65 -11.32 -3.52
CA ILE A 75 8.68 -10.43 -4.09
C ILE A 75 8.12 -9.02 -3.98
N ASP A 76 8.53 -8.31 -2.93
CA ASP A 76 7.98 -7.00 -2.60
C ASP A 76 8.74 -5.92 -3.37
N HIS A 77 8.01 -4.99 -3.99
CA HIS A 77 8.54 -3.80 -4.64
C HIS A 77 8.19 -2.56 -3.80
N PRO A 78 9.02 -2.16 -2.83
CA PRO A 78 8.69 -1.05 -1.94
C PRO A 78 8.65 0.28 -2.68
N VAL A 79 7.60 1.06 -2.44
CA VAL A 79 7.44 2.42 -2.98
C VAL A 79 7.09 3.38 -1.86
N LEU A 80 7.82 4.49 -1.76
CA LEU A 80 7.49 5.59 -0.87
C LEU A 80 6.85 6.72 -1.67
N LEU A 81 5.58 6.99 -1.39
CA LEU A 81 4.84 8.13 -1.88
C LEU A 81 4.83 9.22 -0.79
N GLU A 82 5.38 10.39 -1.08
CA GLU A 82 5.28 11.56 -0.20
C GLU A 82 4.12 12.47 -0.65
N LEU A 83 3.39 13.02 0.32
CA LEU A 83 2.21 13.84 0.09
C LEU A 83 2.51 15.32 0.26
N LYS A 84 1.91 16.15 -0.60
CA LYS A 84 1.95 17.61 -0.52
C LYS A 84 1.17 18.11 0.69
N ASN A 85 -0.04 17.58 0.88
CA ASN A 85 -0.97 17.97 1.93
C ASN A 85 -1.39 16.76 2.78
N LYS A 86 -1.86 17.02 4.00
CA LYS A 86 -2.49 15.99 4.83
C LYS A 86 -3.68 15.41 4.05
N PRO A 87 -3.75 14.09 3.84
CA PRO A 87 -4.86 13.49 3.12
C PRO A 87 -6.11 13.44 4.00
N ASP A 88 -7.27 13.48 3.35
CA ASP A 88 -8.50 12.90 3.88
C ASP A 88 -8.58 11.46 3.35
N ILE A 89 -8.78 10.49 4.23
CA ILE A 89 -8.63 9.07 3.90
C ILE A 89 -10.00 8.43 3.89
N GLU A 90 -10.35 7.85 2.74
CA GLU A 90 -11.53 7.02 2.55
C GLU A 90 -11.07 5.59 2.30
N LEU A 91 -11.36 4.69 3.24
CA LEU A 91 -10.93 3.29 3.14
C LEU A 91 -11.89 2.49 2.28
N ASP A 92 -11.31 1.62 1.47
CA ASP A 92 -12.04 0.60 0.74
C ASP A 92 -12.38 -0.62 1.62
N TRP A 93 -13.03 -1.62 1.03
CA TRP A 93 -13.48 -2.83 1.73
C TRP A 93 -12.32 -3.72 2.23
N GLU A 94 -11.12 -3.56 1.69
CA GLU A 94 -9.93 -4.29 2.15
C GLU A 94 -9.48 -3.88 3.55
N HIS A 95 -9.92 -2.72 4.04
CA HIS A 95 -9.42 -2.11 5.28
C HIS A 95 -10.55 -1.73 6.24
N THR A 96 -10.19 -1.56 7.52
CA THR A 96 -11.17 -1.22 8.58
C THR A 96 -10.75 -0.03 9.42
N GLU A 97 -9.45 0.22 9.55
CA GLU A 97 -8.87 1.31 10.34
C GLU A 97 -7.60 1.82 9.66
N TYR A 98 -7.22 3.07 9.94
CA TYR A 98 -5.95 3.66 9.51
C TYR A 98 -5.27 4.43 10.65
N ARG A 99 -3.94 4.61 10.56
CA ARG A 99 -3.16 5.45 11.48
C ARG A 99 -1.93 6.06 10.83
#